data_AF-A0A6N6PD13-F1
#
_entry.id   AF-A0A6N6PD13-F1
#
_cell.length_a   1.000
_cell.length_b   1.000
_cell.length_c   1.000
_cell.angle_alpha   90.00
_cell.angle_beta   90.00
_cell.angle_gamma   90.00
#
_symmetry.space_group_name_H-M   'P 1'
#
loop_
_entity.id
_entity.type
_entity.pdbx_description
1 polymer ?
#
loop_
_entity_poly.entity_id
_entity_poly.type
_entity_poly.pdbx_seq_one_letter_code
_entity_poly.pdbx_strand_id
1 'polypeptide(L)'
;MNTVVGNILKRFQTEGVSSALRLMGARIGSLLRSAIEDRRRGVSTARELKDRALGITDLSNHWYVATDYQTFRRAMKHVDIRPGEDVFVDIGAGMGRMVLLAAELPFRKVLGVEFSRQLTDIGRENLRAALPGLACKDVELILADATQWPVPHDATVLFLFNPFDGEVLAKVCANIRQSLAEAPRKLTIVYVRSEKFFEKEIAWQEWLLRTHEIPCVEGRVAIYESKLLPGAVRNGRPGRAAKPEPAEIL
;
A
#
# COMPACT_ATOMS: atom_id res chain seq x y z
N MET A 1 -12.78 25.29 -3.24
CA MET A 1 -13.42 25.89 -2.05
C MET A 1 -14.84 25.39 -1.80
N ASN A 2 -15.71 25.31 -2.83
CA ASN A 2 -17.12 24.89 -2.67
C ASN A 2 -17.34 23.45 -2.16
N THR A 3 -16.44 22.51 -2.45
CA THR A 3 -16.57 21.09 -2.05
C THR A 3 -16.19 20.82 -0.59
N VAL A 4 -15.23 21.58 -0.05
CA VAL A 4 -14.79 21.45 1.35
C VAL A 4 -15.86 21.99 2.29
N VAL A 5 -16.43 23.15 1.96
CA VAL A 5 -17.55 23.75 2.71
C VAL A 5 -18.80 22.88 2.63
N GLY A 6 -19.10 22.29 1.46
CA GLY A 6 -20.23 21.38 1.28
C GLY A 6 -20.12 20.09 2.11
N ASN A 7 -18.93 19.46 2.16
CA ASN A 7 -18.70 18.26 2.97
C ASN A 7 -18.68 18.56 4.48
N ILE A 8 -18.22 19.75 4.87
CA ILE A 8 -18.24 20.24 6.25
C ILE A 8 -19.69 20.48 6.71
N LEU A 9 -20.51 21.14 5.89
CA LEU A 9 -21.94 21.37 6.17
C LEU A 9 -22.74 20.06 6.27
N LYS A 10 -22.48 19.11 5.36
CA LYS A 10 -23.14 17.79 5.37
C LYS A 10 -22.81 17.00 6.64
N ARG A 11 -21.58 17.13 7.16
CA ARG A 11 -21.15 16.48 8.42
C ARG A 11 -21.59 17.21 9.68
N PHE A 12 -21.69 18.54 9.65
CA PHE A 12 -22.30 19.31 10.74
C PHE A 12 -23.74 18.84 11.01
N GLN A 13 -24.47 18.47 9.96
CA GLN A 13 -25.83 17.96 10.07
C GLN A 13 -25.93 16.50 10.56
N THR A 14 -24.89 15.67 10.38
CA THR A 14 -24.95 14.22 10.70
C THR A 14 -24.21 13.80 11.97
N GLU A 15 -23.09 14.46 12.33
CA GLU A 15 -22.17 13.97 13.39
C GLU A 15 -21.97 14.97 14.56
N GLY A 16 -22.56 16.17 14.47
CA GLY A 16 -22.46 17.23 15.47
C GLY A 16 -21.14 18.03 15.40
N VAL A 17 -21.20 19.30 15.82
CA VAL A 17 -20.10 20.28 15.73
C VAL A 17 -18.81 19.83 16.42
N SER A 18 -18.93 19.15 17.56
CA SER A 18 -17.80 18.62 18.34
C SER A 18 -16.99 17.56 17.56
N SER A 19 -17.67 16.64 16.88
CA SER A 19 -17.03 15.58 16.10
C SER A 19 -16.33 16.15 14.87
N ALA A 20 -16.96 17.09 14.18
CA ALA A 20 -16.38 17.79 13.03
C ALA A 20 -15.11 18.57 13.41
N LEU A 21 -15.13 19.31 14.52
CA LEU A 21 -13.96 20.04 15.04
C LEU A 21 -12.82 19.10 15.46
N ARG A 22 -13.15 17.98 16.12
CA ARG A 22 -12.15 16.97 16.52
C ARG A 22 -11.45 16.35 15.31
N LEU A 23 -12.20 16.02 14.26
CA LEU A 23 -11.66 15.48 13.02
C LEU A 23 -10.79 16.50 12.28
N MET A 24 -11.19 17.77 12.23
CA MET A 24 -10.37 18.85 11.69
C MET A 24 -9.06 19.00 12.47
N GLY A 25 -9.12 19.03 13.80
CA GLY A 25 -7.93 19.06 14.65
C GLY A 25 -7.00 17.86 14.42
N ALA A 26 -7.57 16.64 14.29
CA ALA A 26 -6.80 15.44 14.00
C ALA A 26 -6.09 15.50 12.63
N ARG A 27 -6.77 16.03 11.60
CA ARG A 27 -6.20 16.24 10.25
C ARG A 27 -5.08 17.27 10.25
N ILE A 28 -5.30 18.43 10.87
CA ILE A 28 -4.27 19.48 11.00
C ILE A 28 -3.06 18.92 11.75
N GLY A 29 -3.29 18.24 12.87
CA GLY A 29 -2.22 17.59 13.62
C GLY A 29 -1.46 16.55 12.80
N SER A 30 -2.14 15.79 11.95
CA SER A 30 -1.53 14.80 11.06
C SER A 30 -0.65 15.45 9.98
N LEU A 31 -1.10 16.56 9.38
CA LEU A 31 -0.32 17.35 8.43
C LEU A 31 0.96 17.91 9.06
N LEU A 32 0.85 18.51 10.25
CA LEU A 32 2.00 19.05 10.98
C LEU A 32 3.02 17.96 11.32
N ARG A 33 2.56 16.79 11.80
CA ARG A 33 3.45 15.65 12.08
C ARG A 33 4.13 15.14 10.82
N SER A 34 3.39 15.05 9.72
CA SER A 34 3.96 14.61 8.43
C SER A 34 5.03 15.58 7.93
N ALA A 35 4.83 16.90 8.08
CA ALA A 35 5.84 17.89 7.73
C ALA A 35 7.10 17.80 8.61
N ILE A 36 6.95 17.51 9.90
CA ILE A 36 8.08 17.26 10.81
C ILE A 36 8.86 16.01 10.37
N GLU A 37 8.16 14.92 10.03
CA GLU A 37 8.78 13.66 9.59
C GLU A 37 9.51 13.79 8.25
N ASP A 38 8.93 14.54 7.30
CA ASP A 38 9.56 14.91 6.03
C ASP A 38 10.86 15.71 6.29
N ARG A 39 10.78 16.75 7.13
CA ARG A 39 11.95 17.57 7.51
C ARG A 39 13.04 16.74 8.19
N ARG A 40 12.68 15.83 9.10
CA ARG A 40 13.62 14.94 9.80
C ARG A 40 14.37 14.03 8.83
N ARG A 41 13.74 13.63 7.73
CA ARG A 41 14.31 12.77 6.68
C ARG A 41 14.98 13.55 5.55
N GLY A 42 14.83 14.87 5.51
CA GLY A 42 15.31 15.70 4.40
C GLY A 42 14.57 15.40 3.09
N VAL A 43 13.30 14.98 3.15
CA VAL A 43 12.47 14.62 1.99
C VAL A 43 11.28 15.55 1.84
N SER A 44 10.70 15.59 0.65
CA SER A 44 9.45 16.31 0.36
C SER A 44 8.42 15.36 -0.23
N THR A 45 7.49 14.89 0.60
CA THR A 45 6.47 13.90 0.20
C THR A 45 5.04 14.41 0.37
N ALA A 46 4.87 15.66 0.83
CA ALA A 46 3.58 16.32 1.06
C ALA A 46 3.31 17.52 0.13
N ARG A 47 4.15 17.74 -0.88
CA ARG A 47 4.04 18.92 -1.75
C ARG A 47 2.73 18.88 -2.55
N GLU A 48 1.93 19.94 -2.45
CA GLU A 48 0.79 20.14 -3.34
C GLU A 48 1.32 20.37 -4.76
N LEU A 49 1.00 19.43 -5.67
CA LEU A 49 1.18 19.60 -7.09
C LEU A 49 -0.20 19.79 -7.72
N LYS A 50 -0.30 20.68 -8.71
CA LYS A 50 -1.55 20.87 -9.46
C LYS A 50 -1.75 19.67 -10.38
N ASP A 51 -2.93 19.06 -10.35
CA ASP A 51 -3.26 17.79 -11.01
C ASP A 51 -3.01 17.77 -12.53
N ARG A 52 -3.11 18.91 -13.23
CA ARG A 52 -2.73 19.03 -14.66
C ARG A 52 -1.26 18.71 -14.93
N ALA A 53 -0.38 18.98 -13.97
CA ALA A 53 1.04 18.66 -14.07
C ALA A 53 1.32 17.15 -13.90
N LEU A 54 0.35 16.40 -13.37
CA LEU A 54 0.46 14.95 -13.10
C LEU A 54 -0.02 14.09 -14.29
N GLY A 55 -0.47 14.70 -15.39
CA GLY A 55 -0.94 13.97 -16.57
C GLY A 55 -2.30 13.29 -16.41
N ILE A 56 -3.08 13.65 -15.38
CA ILE A 56 -4.40 13.08 -15.10
C ILE A 56 -5.45 13.85 -15.94
N THR A 57 -6.15 13.14 -16.83
CA THR A 57 -7.11 13.72 -17.78
C THR A 57 -8.53 13.89 -17.21
N ASP A 58 -8.87 13.20 -16.12
CA ASP A 58 -10.12 13.43 -15.38
C ASP A 58 -9.89 14.43 -14.23
N LEU A 59 -10.38 15.65 -14.44
CA LEU A 59 -10.10 16.84 -13.64
C LEU A 59 -11.08 17.05 -12.47
N SER A 60 -11.92 16.06 -12.16
CA SER A 60 -12.98 16.22 -11.16
C SER A 60 -12.50 15.94 -9.72
N ASN A 61 -11.66 16.84 -9.17
CA ASN A 61 -11.34 16.99 -7.72
C ASN A 61 -10.29 16.06 -7.05
N HIS A 62 -9.33 15.48 -7.75
CA HIS A 62 -8.35 14.57 -7.14
C HIS A 62 -7.00 15.21 -6.80
N TRP A 63 -6.92 15.89 -5.65
CA TRP A 63 -5.66 16.40 -5.12
C TRP A 63 -4.72 15.26 -4.71
N TYR A 64 -3.41 15.40 -4.99
CA TYR A 64 -2.41 14.50 -4.41
C TYR A 64 -2.47 14.57 -2.88
N VAL A 65 -2.73 13.42 -2.25
CA VAL A 65 -2.67 13.25 -0.80
C VAL A 65 -1.88 11.98 -0.52
N ALA A 66 -0.80 12.10 0.25
CA ALA A 66 -0.10 10.93 0.75
C ALA A 66 -0.75 10.46 2.08
N THR A 67 -0.81 9.15 2.28
CA THR A 67 -1.15 8.57 3.60
C THR A 67 -0.24 9.16 4.67
N ASP A 68 -0.77 9.50 5.84
CA ASP A 68 0.07 9.98 6.93
C ASP A 68 0.95 8.88 7.54
N TYR A 69 2.07 9.30 8.13
CA TYR A 69 3.07 8.43 8.73
C TYR A 69 2.50 7.51 9.83
N GLN A 70 1.55 7.99 10.64
CA GLN A 70 0.97 7.21 11.73
C GLN A 70 0.01 6.15 11.21
N THR A 71 -0.77 6.46 10.17
CA THR A 71 -1.66 5.48 9.55
C THR A 71 -0.89 4.29 9.00
N PHE A 72 0.19 4.53 8.25
CA PHE A 72 1.08 3.47 7.80
C PHE A 72 1.64 2.66 8.97
N ARG A 73 2.24 3.32 9.96
CA ARG A 73 2.83 2.63 11.13
C ARG A 73 1.81 1.82 11.92
N ARG A 74 0.56 2.28 12.02
CA ARG A 74 -0.52 1.54 12.68
C ARG A 74 -0.92 0.32 11.88
N ALA A 75 -1.06 0.44 10.56
CA ALA A 75 -1.37 -0.70 9.69
C ALA A 75 -0.29 -1.77 9.75
N MET A 76 0.99 -1.38 9.65
CA MET A 76 2.12 -2.32 9.65
C MET A 76 2.32 -3.08 10.96
N LYS A 77 1.71 -2.65 12.08
CA LYS A 77 1.69 -3.46 13.33
C LYS A 77 0.87 -4.74 13.21
N HIS A 78 -0.02 -4.82 12.23
CA HIS A 78 -0.89 -5.96 11.97
C HIS A 78 -0.44 -6.78 10.75
N VAL A 79 0.71 -6.43 10.16
CA VAL A 79 1.32 -7.19 9.08
C VAL A 79 2.51 -7.95 9.66
N ASP A 80 2.46 -9.28 9.60
CA ASP A 80 3.58 -10.13 9.99
C ASP A 80 4.63 -10.14 8.88
N ILE A 81 5.70 -9.36 9.05
CA ILE A 81 6.78 -9.22 8.07
C ILE A 81 7.85 -10.26 8.38
N ARG A 82 8.14 -11.12 7.41
CA ARG A 82 9.27 -12.07 7.45
C ARG A 82 10.56 -11.34 7.05
N PRO A 83 11.46 -11.07 8.02
CA PRO A 83 12.66 -10.26 7.78
C PRO A 83 13.53 -10.86 6.67
N GLY A 84 13.90 -10.06 5.68
CA GLY A 84 14.76 -10.49 4.58
C GLY A 84 14.12 -11.46 3.59
N GLU A 85 12.83 -11.80 3.74
CA GLU A 85 12.09 -12.60 2.76
C GLU A 85 11.06 -11.77 1.99
N ASP A 86 10.26 -11.00 2.72
CA ASP A 86 9.09 -10.33 2.15
C ASP A 86 9.45 -9.17 1.23
N VAL A 87 8.62 -8.96 0.22
CA VAL A 87 8.72 -7.87 -0.75
C VAL A 87 7.49 -6.99 -0.64
N PHE A 88 7.73 -5.71 -0.38
CA PHE A 88 6.69 -4.70 -0.29
C PHE A 88 6.51 -3.99 -1.63
N VAL A 89 5.27 -3.74 -2.03
CA VAL A 89 4.93 -2.94 -3.22
C VAL A 89 3.91 -1.87 -2.86
N ASP A 90 4.26 -0.61 -3.09
CA ASP A 90 3.35 0.54 -3.01
C ASP A 90 2.75 0.81 -4.39
N ILE A 91 1.43 0.63 -4.55
CA ILE A 91 0.72 0.90 -5.79
C ILE A 91 0.12 2.31 -5.71
N GLY A 92 0.60 3.22 -6.57
CA GLY A 92 0.31 4.65 -6.47
C GLY A 92 1.29 5.34 -5.52
N ALA A 93 2.58 5.08 -5.70
CA ALA A 93 3.62 5.44 -4.74
C ALA A 93 3.84 6.95 -4.57
N GLY A 94 3.40 7.77 -5.54
CA GLY A 94 3.55 9.21 -5.52
C GLY A 94 4.99 9.65 -5.32
N MET A 95 5.21 10.58 -4.38
CA MET A 95 6.55 11.05 -4.00
C MET A 95 7.33 10.07 -3.09
N GLY A 96 6.87 8.82 -2.95
CA GLY A 96 7.61 7.73 -2.32
C GLY A 96 7.50 7.64 -0.79
N ARG A 97 6.52 8.30 -0.15
CA ARG A 97 6.41 8.27 1.33
C ARG A 97 6.29 6.85 1.87
N MET A 98 5.39 6.02 1.33
CA MET A 98 5.20 4.66 1.87
C MET A 98 6.37 3.76 1.48
N VAL A 99 6.97 3.95 0.31
CA VAL A 99 8.25 3.30 -0.08
C VAL A 99 9.33 3.58 0.97
N LEU A 100 9.53 4.84 1.36
CA LEU A 100 10.49 5.20 2.39
C LEU A 100 10.18 4.55 3.73
N LEU A 101 8.92 4.59 4.17
CA LEU A 101 8.51 4.01 5.44
C LEU A 101 8.61 2.48 5.46
N ALA A 102 8.27 1.82 4.35
CA ALA A 102 8.45 0.38 4.20
C ALA A 102 9.94 0.02 4.23
N ALA A 103 10.80 0.82 3.61
CA ALA A 103 12.24 0.58 3.64
C ALA A 103 12.89 0.79 5.02
N GLU A 104 12.21 1.44 5.99
CA GLU A 104 12.61 1.45 7.40
C GLU A 104 12.35 0.10 8.11
N LEU A 105 11.53 -0.78 7.52
CA LEU A 105 11.18 -2.10 8.03
C LEU A 105 12.05 -3.18 7.36
N PRO A 106 12.13 -4.40 7.92
CA PRO A 106 13.10 -5.41 7.47
C PRO A 106 12.64 -6.19 6.21
N PHE A 107 12.03 -5.51 5.24
CA PHE A 107 11.72 -6.12 3.94
C PHE A 107 13.00 -6.46 3.17
N ARG A 108 12.95 -7.53 2.38
CA ARG A 108 14.03 -7.88 1.45
C ARG A 108 14.16 -6.84 0.34
N LYS A 109 13.00 -6.42 -0.20
CA LYS A 109 12.89 -5.48 -1.31
C LYS A 109 11.65 -4.61 -1.15
N VAL A 110 11.75 -3.35 -1.55
CA VAL A 110 10.64 -2.39 -1.54
C VAL A 110 10.51 -1.77 -2.92
N LEU A 111 9.32 -1.87 -3.50
CA LEU A 111 8.97 -1.30 -4.80
C LEU A 111 7.89 -0.24 -4.62
N GLY A 112 7.95 0.84 -5.40
CA GLY A 112 6.84 1.76 -5.57
C GLY A 112 6.53 1.97 -7.04
N VAL A 113 5.26 1.79 -7.42
CA VAL A 113 4.76 1.98 -8.78
C VAL A 113 3.98 3.27 -8.85
N GLU A 114 4.39 4.18 -9.73
CA GLU A 114 3.76 5.49 -9.90
C GLU A 114 3.62 5.82 -11.39
N PHE A 115 2.47 6.37 -11.78
CA PHE A 115 2.18 6.71 -13.17
C PHE A 115 2.73 8.09 -13.56
N SER A 116 2.74 9.04 -12.63
CA SER A 116 3.22 10.40 -12.86
C SER A 116 4.74 10.47 -12.83
N ARG A 117 5.35 10.72 -13.99
CA ARG A 117 6.79 10.97 -14.12
C ARG A 117 7.30 12.01 -13.11
N GLN A 118 6.56 13.11 -12.94
CA GLN A 118 6.95 14.17 -12.03
C GLN A 118 7.01 13.68 -10.56
N LEU A 119 6.02 12.91 -10.12
CA LEU A 119 6.01 12.35 -8.76
C LEU A 119 7.12 11.32 -8.58
N THR A 120 7.33 10.45 -9.58
CA THR A 120 8.41 9.46 -9.56
C THR A 120 9.78 10.12 -9.47
N ASP A 121 10.02 11.20 -10.21
CA ASP A 121 11.31 11.90 -10.21
C ASP A 121 11.59 12.54 -8.83
N ILE A 122 10.60 13.22 -8.24
CA ILE A 122 10.69 13.74 -6.86
C ILE A 122 10.90 12.59 -5.86
N GLY A 123 10.15 11.50 -6.01
CA GLY A 123 10.28 10.33 -5.14
C GLY A 123 11.67 9.70 -5.21
N ARG A 124 12.30 9.67 -6.39
CA ARG A 124 13.67 9.18 -6.55
C ARG A 124 14.69 10.09 -5.86
N GLU A 125 14.49 11.40 -5.88
CA GLU A 125 15.31 12.34 -5.11
C GLU A 125 15.17 12.10 -3.60
N ASN A 126 13.94 11.96 -3.12
CA ASN A 126 13.65 11.63 -1.72
C ASN A 126 14.31 10.29 -1.31
N LEU A 127 14.23 9.27 -2.18
CA LEU A 127 14.84 7.97 -1.93
C LEU A 127 16.36 8.07 -1.84
N ARG A 128 17.02 8.77 -2.76
CA ARG A 128 18.49 8.98 -2.72
C ARG A 128 18.93 9.65 -1.42
N ALA A 129 18.18 10.65 -0.94
CA ALA A 129 18.49 11.35 0.31
C ALA A 129 18.34 10.44 1.55
N ALA A 130 17.33 9.57 1.57
CA ALA A 130 17.02 8.74 2.73
C ALA A 130 17.77 7.39 2.76
N LEU A 131 18.16 6.84 1.61
CA LEU A 131 18.71 5.48 1.43
C LEU A 131 19.82 5.09 2.44
N PRO A 132 20.76 5.97 2.81
CA PRO A 132 21.80 5.62 3.78
C PRO A 132 21.24 5.14 5.13
N GLY A 133 20.11 5.70 5.57
CA GLY A 133 19.49 5.39 6.88
C GLY A 133 18.45 4.27 6.89
N LEU A 134 18.12 3.68 5.74
CA LEU A 134 17.05 2.67 5.62
C LEU A 134 17.53 1.26 5.99
N ALA A 135 16.64 0.42 6.51
CA ALA A 135 16.93 -0.98 6.84
C ALA A 135 17.02 -1.83 5.55
N CYS A 136 16.06 -1.64 4.65
CA CYS A 136 16.08 -2.23 3.31
C CYS A 136 16.95 -1.38 2.37
N LYS A 137 17.86 -2.02 1.63
CA LYS A 137 18.73 -1.36 0.64
C LYS A 137 18.31 -1.59 -0.81
N ASP A 138 17.51 -2.62 -1.07
CA ASP A 138 16.93 -2.90 -2.39
C ASP A 138 15.58 -2.18 -2.50
N VAL A 139 15.64 -0.91 -2.92
CA VAL A 139 14.48 -0.03 -2.98
C VAL A 139 14.41 0.64 -4.35
N GLU A 140 13.24 0.58 -5.01
CA GLU A 140 13.06 1.11 -6.36
C GLU A 140 11.73 1.86 -6.53
N LEU A 141 11.77 3.00 -7.21
CA LEU A 141 10.59 3.72 -7.71
C LEU A 141 10.49 3.58 -9.23
N ILE A 142 9.39 2.96 -9.66
CA ILE A 142 9.11 2.53 -11.02
C ILE A 142 8.05 3.47 -11.61
N LEU A 143 8.38 4.08 -12.75
CA LEU A 143 7.43 4.84 -13.55
C LEU A 143 6.62 3.88 -14.43
N ALA A 144 5.40 3.55 -14.04
CA ALA A 144 4.53 2.64 -14.79
C ALA A 144 3.04 2.84 -14.47
N ASP A 145 2.18 2.45 -15.41
CA ASP A 145 0.75 2.30 -15.18
C ASP A 145 0.49 0.99 -14.42
N ALA A 146 -0.07 1.08 -13.21
CA ALA A 146 -0.38 -0.09 -12.38
C ALA A 146 -1.37 -1.07 -13.03
N THR A 147 -2.20 -0.62 -13.98
CA THR A 147 -3.11 -1.50 -14.74
C THR A 147 -2.40 -2.36 -15.76
N GLN A 148 -1.17 -2.02 -16.11
CA GLN A 148 -0.35 -2.72 -17.10
C GLN A 148 0.91 -3.33 -16.49
N TRP A 149 1.28 -2.90 -15.29
CA TRP A 149 2.49 -3.36 -14.62
C TRP A 149 2.31 -4.78 -14.06
N PRO A 150 3.18 -5.74 -14.42
CA PRO A 150 3.08 -7.11 -13.94
C PRO A 150 3.51 -7.20 -12.47
N VAL A 151 2.60 -7.66 -11.60
CA VAL A 151 2.89 -7.83 -10.17
C VAL A 151 3.94 -8.93 -9.99
N PRO A 152 5.12 -8.63 -9.41
CA PRO A 152 6.20 -9.58 -9.24
C PRO A 152 5.75 -10.85 -8.50
N HIS A 153 6.23 -12.00 -8.96
CA HIS A 153 5.90 -13.31 -8.37
C HIS A 153 6.41 -13.47 -6.94
N ASP A 154 7.34 -12.61 -6.49
CA ASP A 154 7.88 -12.57 -5.14
C ASP A 154 7.27 -11.45 -4.27
N ALA A 155 6.34 -10.63 -4.80
CA ALA A 155 5.63 -9.61 -4.03
C ALA A 155 4.72 -10.27 -2.97
N THR A 156 4.87 -9.92 -1.69
CA THR A 156 4.11 -10.54 -0.59
C THR A 156 3.28 -9.57 0.22
N VAL A 157 3.59 -8.27 0.18
CA VAL A 157 2.79 -7.21 0.80
C VAL A 157 2.52 -6.11 -0.22
N LEU A 158 1.25 -5.86 -0.53
CA LEU A 158 0.82 -4.76 -1.39
C LEU A 158 0.15 -3.67 -0.57
N PHE A 159 0.57 -2.43 -0.77
CA PHE A 159 -0.04 -1.26 -0.17
C PHE A 159 -0.75 -0.44 -1.23
N LEU A 160 -2.02 -0.15 -0.97
CA LEU A 160 -2.93 0.51 -1.89
C LEU A 160 -3.57 1.69 -1.16
N PHE A 161 -3.27 2.92 -1.59
CA PHE A 161 -3.94 4.12 -1.07
C PHE A 161 -4.82 4.74 -2.14
N ASN A 162 -6.14 4.71 -1.93
CA ASN A 162 -7.16 5.21 -2.85
C ASN A 162 -6.77 5.08 -4.34
N PRO A 163 -6.36 3.88 -4.80
CA PRO A 163 -5.92 3.72 -6.15
C PRO A 163 -7.21 3.54 -6.95
N PHE A 164 -7.65 4.65 -7.52
CA PHE A 164 -8.49 4.67 -8.70
C PHE A 164 -9.97 4.30 -8.48
N ASP A 165 -10.83 4.84 -9.33
CA ASP A 165 -12.24 4.47 -9.37
C ASP A 165 -12.45 3.14 -10.14
N GLY A 166 -13.64 2.57 -9.94
CA GLY A 166 -14.10 1.24 -10.36
C GLY A 166 -13.20 0.42 -11.31
N GLU A 167 -13.03 0.88 -12.55
CA GLU A 167 -12.37 0.10 -13.61
C GLU A 167 -10.88 -0.16 -13.35
N VAL A 168 -10.17 0.84 -12.83
CA VAL A 168 -8.73 0.75 -12.66
C VAL A 168 -8.40 -0.15 -11.46
N LEU A 169 -9.15 -0.03 -10.37
CA LEU A 169 -9.03 -0.96 -9.24
C LEU A 169 -9.32 -2.41 -9.67
N ALA A 170 -10.37 -2.62 -10.46
CA ALA A 170 -10.71 -3.95 -10.99
C ALA A 170 -9.56 -4.54 -11.81
N LYS A 171 -8.91 -3.74 -12.67
CA LYS A 171 -7.73 -4.16 -13.44
C LYS A 171 -6.54 -4.50 -12.53
N VAL A 172 -6.25 -3.68 -11.52
CA VAL A 172 -5.18 -3.96 -10.55
C VAL A 172 -5.47 -5.26 -9.79
N CYS A 173 -6.69 -5.47 -9.30
CA CYS A 173 -7.09 -6.71 -8.66
C CYS A 173 -6.97 -7.92 -9.60
N ALA A 174 -7.33 -7.77 -10.87
CA ALA A 174 -7.15 -8.82 -11.88
C ALA A 174 -5.67 -9.17 -12.08
N ASN A 175 -4.77 -8.18 -12.18
CA ASN A 175 -3.33 -8.39 -12.31
C ASN A 175 -2.74 -9.10 -11.08
N ILE A 176 -3.17 -8.71 -9.88
CA ILE A 176 -2.76 -9.39 -8.63
C ILE A 176 -3.22 -10.85 -8.65
N ARG A 177 -4.48 -11.11 -9.00
CA ARG A 177 -5.04 -12.46 -9.07
C ARG A 177 -4.31 -13.32 -10.12
N GLN A 178 -3.98 -12.75 -11.27
CA GLN A 178 -3.18 -13.43 -12.29
C GLN A 178 -1.79 -13.80 -11.76
N SER A 179 -1.09 -12.86 -11.12
CA SER A 179 0.22 -13.12 -10.49
C SER A 179 0.14 -14.23 -9.43
N LEU A 180 -0.95 -14.32 -8.68
CA LEU A 180 -1.19 -15.40 -7.72
C LEU A 180 -1.50 -16.75 -8.38
N ALA A 181 -2.15 -16.75 -9.54
CA ALA A 181 -2.40 -17.96 -10.31
C ALA A 181 -1.10 -18.51 -10.93
N GLU A 182 -0.25 -17.63 -11.46
CA GLU A 182 1.06 -17.99 -12.05
C GLU A 182 2.07 -18.41 -10.98
N ALA A 183 2.09 -17.74 -9.83
CA ALA A 183 2.99 -18.01 -8.72
C ALA A 183 2.25 -17.98 -7.37
N PRO A 184 1.60 -19.10 -6.98
CA PRO A 184 0.83 -19.18 -5.74
C PRO A 184 1.68 -18.91 -4.50
N ARG A 185 1.21 -17.97 -3.67
CA ARG A 185 1.86 -17.53 -2.42
C ARG A 185 0.85 -16.87 -1.50
N LYS A 186 1.21 -16.72 -0.22
CA LYS A 186 0.47 -15.83 0.70
C LYS A 186 0.76 -14.38 0.32
N LEU A 187 -0.28 -13.59 0.17
CA LEU A 187 -0.21 -12.16 -0.14
C LEU A 187 -1.07 -11.38 0.84
N THR A 188 -0.51 -10.32 1.40
CA THR A 188 -1.22 -9.36 2.26
C THR A 188 -1.47 -8.08 1.47
N ILE A 189 -2.70 -7.57 1.50
CA ILE A 189 -3.07 -6.28 0.92
C ILE A 189 -3.47 -5.33 2.04
N VAL A 190 -2.75 -4.21 2.15
CA VAL A 190 -3.08 -3.10 3.05
C VAL A 190 -3.76 -2.02 2.21
N TYR A 191 -5.05 -1.81 2.47
CA TYR A 191 -5.86 -0.86 1.72
C TYR A 191 -6.28 0.31 2.60
N VAL A 192 -5.86 1.53 2.23
CA VAL A 192 -6.16 2.75 2.98
C VAL A 192 -7.29 3.52 2.30
N ARG A 193 -8.23 4.00 3.14
CA ARG A 193 -9.46 4.71 2.76
C ARG A 193 -10.50 3.78 2.13
N SER A 194 -10.94 2.78 2.90
CA SER A 194 -12.12 1.96 2.60
C SER A 194 -13.41 2.79 2.66
N GLU A 195 -13.69 3.54 1.59
CA GLU A 195 -15.00 4.11 1.30
C GLU A 195 -15.88 3.10 0.53
N LYS A 196 -17.17 3.38 0.41
CA LYS A 196 -18.20 2.45 -0.11
C LYS A 196 -17.91 1.85 -1.49
N PHE A 197 -17.13 2.52 -2.34
CA PHE A 197 -16.83 2.04 -3.70
C PHE A 197 -15.83 0.88 -3.69
N PHE A 198 -14.81 0.95 -2.84
CA PHE A 198 -13.84 -0.14 -2.68
C PHE A 198 -14.50 -1.38 -2.06
N GLU A 199 -15.38 -1.18 -1.06
CA GLU A 199 -16.12 -2.28 -0.44
C GLU A 199 -16.96 -3.06 -1.46
N LYS A 200 -17.50 -2.39 -2.49
CA LYS A 200 -18.24 -3.06 -3.56
C LYS A 200 -17.33 -3.90 -4.45
N GLU A 201 -16.19 -3.36 -4.87
CA GLU A 201 -15.27 -4.11 -5.76
C GLU A 201 -14.65 -5.30 -5.03
N ILE A 202 -14.20 -5.10 -3.80
CA ILE A 202 -13.65 -6.18 -2.96
C ILE A 202 -14.70 -7.22 -2.57
N ALA A 203 -15.99 -6.86 -2.44
CA ALA A 203 -17.03 -7.84 -2.15
C ALA A 203 -17.10 -8.95 -3.21
N TRP A 204 -16.70 -8.67 -4.46
CA TRP A 204 -16.61 -9.67 -5.53
C TRP A 204 -15.30 -10.45 -5.54
N GLN A 205 -14.31 -10.05 -4.75
CA GLN A 205 -13.01 -10.69 -4.67
C GLN A 205 -13.02 -11.79 -3.60
N GLU A 206 -13.71 -12.90 -3.90
CA GLU A 206 -13.86 -14.05 -2.98
C GLU A 206 -12.53 -14.67 -2.52
N TRP A 207 -11.45 -14.40 -3.25
CA TRP A 207 -10.09 -14.84 -2.93
C TRP A 207 -9.41 -13.98 -1.84
N LEU A 208 -10.05 -12.90 -1.37
CA LEU A 208 -9.55 -12.08 -0.27
C LEU A 208 -10.34 -12.31 1.02
N LEU A 209 -9.62 -12.43 2.13
CA LEU A 209 -10.18 -12.47 3.48
C LEU A 209 -9.76 -11.21 4.21
N ARG A 210 -10.73 -10.38 4.63
CA ARG A 210 -10.44 -9.23 5.51
C ARG A 210 -10.08 -9.74 6.90
N THR A 211 -8.88 -9.43 7.38
CA THR A 211 -8.40 -9.83 8.71
C THR A 211 -8.47 -8.71 9.73
N HIS A 212 -8.30 -7.44 9.30
CA HIS A 212 -8.32 -6.28 10.19
C HIS A 212 -9.03 -5.08 9.54
N GLU A 213 -9.61 -4.25 10.39
CA GLU A 213 -10.08 -2.90 10.04
C GLU A 213 -9.64 -1.93 11.14
N ILE A 214 -8.90 -0.90 10.76
CA ILE A 214 -8.23 0.02 11.69
C ILE A 214 -8.70 1.45 11.41
N PRO A 215 -9.28 2.16 12.38
CA PRO A 215 -9.65 3.56 12.21
C PRO A 215 -8.40 4.45 12.11
N CYS A 216 -8.42 5.39 11.17
CA CYS A 216 -7.34 6.35 10.90
C CYS A 216 -7.89 7.75 10.58
N VAL A 217 -7.00 8.74 10.47
CA VAL A 217 -7.38 10.14 10.22
C VAL A 217 -8.00 10.31 8.83
N GLU A 218 -7.58 9.48 7.89
CA GLU A 218 -8.02 9.39 6.50
C GLU A 218 -9.30 8.56 6.32
N GLY A 219 -9.81 7.92 7.38
CA GLY A 219 -10.97 7.04 7.34
C GLY A 219 -10.66 5.71 8.01
N ARG A 220 -10.50 4.65 7.21
CA ARG A 220 -10.19 3.30 7.69
C ARG A 220 -9.13 2.65 6.82
N VAL A 221 -8.28 1.85 7.44
CA VAL A 221 -7.39 0.90 6.76
C VAL A 221 -7.97 -0.49 6.91
N ALA A 222 -8.15 -1.19 5.81
CA ALA A 222 -8.52 -2.60 5.82
C ALA A 222 -7.30 -3.44 5.40
N ILE A 223 -7.08 -4.55 6.10
CA ILE A 223 -6.03 -5.51 5.77
C ILE A 223 -6.70 -6.79 5.30
N TYR A 224 -6.24 -7.29 4.15
CA TYR A 224 -6.72 -8.50 3.53
C TYR A 224 -5.59 -9.50 3.37
N GLU A 225 -5.89 -10.78 3.52
CA GLU A 225 -5.00 -11.87 3.14
C GLU A 225 -5.61 -12.64 1.97
N SER A 226 -4.77 -13.02 1.00
CA SER A 226 -5.19 -13.90 -0.08
C SER A 226 -5.46 -15.31 0.45
N LYS A 227 -6.59 -15.88 0.07
CA LYS A 227 -6.82 -17.33 0.16
C LYS A 227 -5.89 -18.01 -0.83
N LEU A 228 -5.34 -19.18 -0.45
CA LEU A 228 -4.63 -20.01 -1.40
C LEU A 228 -5.60 -20.43 -2.51
N LEU A 229 -5.31 -20.05 -3.75
CA LEU A 229 -6.15 -20.43 -4.88
C LEU A 229 -6.08 -21.96 -5.10
N PRO A 230 -7.22 -22.63 -5.37
CA PRO A 230 -7.22 -24.06 -5.67
C PRO A 230 -6.27 -24.37 -6.85
N GLY A 231 -5.32 -25.27 -6.65
CA GLY A 231 -4.24 -25.56 -7.60
C GLY A 231 -2.83 -25.25 -7.08
N ALA A 232 -2.71 -24.53 -5.96
CA ALA A 232 -1.45 -24.27 -5.25
C ALA A 232 -0.84 -25.49 -4.53
N VAL A 233 -1.20 -26.72 -4.91
CA VAL A 233 -0.54 -27.92 -4.43
C VAL A 233 0.83 -27.96 -5.10
N ARG A 234 1.86 -27.56 -4.36
CA ARG A 234 3.24 -27.85 -4.74
C ARG A 234 3.37 -29.35 -4.94
N ASN A 235 3.80 -29.76 -6.14
CA ASN A 235 4.47 -31.04 -6.34
C ASN A 235 5.50 -31.20 -5.23
N GLY A 236 5.21 -32.08 -4.28
CA GLY A 236 6.17 -32.47 -3.26
C GLY A 236 7.43 -32.95 -3.98
N ARG A 237 8.58 -32.40 -3.61
CA ARG A 237 9.84 -33.11 -3.86
C ARG A 237 9.64 -34.51 -3.25
N PRO A 238 9.90 -35.61 -3.98
CA PRO A 238 9.91 -36.91 -3.35
C PRO A 238 10.95 -36.84 -2.23
N GLY A 239 10.49 -37.03 -1.00
CA GLY A 239 11.38 -37.18 0.15
C GLY A 239 12.40 -38.24 -0.21
N ARG A 240 13.69 -37.91 -0.06
CA ARG A 240 14.78 -38.88 -0.08
C ARG A 240 14.33 -40.05 0.79
N ALA A 241 14.16 -41.23 0.19
CA ALA A 241 13.99 -42.46 0.94
C ALA A 241 15.13 -42.55 1.95
N ALA A 242 14.79 -42.66 3.22
CA ALA A 242 15.74 -43.02 4.25
C ALA A 242 16.41 -44.33 3.83
N LYS A 243 17.75 -44.35 3.80
CA LYS A 243 18.50 -45.60 3.68
C LYS A 243 18.13 -46.48 4.88
N PRO A 244 17.87 -47.78 4.69
CA PRO A 244 17.73 -48.69 5.82
C PRO A 244 19.05 -48.73 6.61
N GLU A 245 18.95 -48.64 7.93
CA GLU A 245 20.06 -48.89 8.85
C GLU A 245 20.64 -50.30 8.62
N PRO A 246 21.97 -50.47 8.69
CA PRO A 246 22.55 -51.80 8.67
C PRO A 246 22.18 -52.53 9.96
N ALA A 247 21.70 -53.77 9.81
CA ALA A 247 21.46 -54.68 10.93
C ALA A 247 22.75 -54.84 11.76
N GLU A 248 22.67 -54.54 13.05
CA GLU A 248 23.67 -54.94 14.02
C GLU A 248 23.68 -56.48 14.08
N ILE A 249 24.79 -57.05 13.64
CA ILE A 249 25.19 -58.40 14.03
C ILE A 249 25.95 -58.22 15.33
N LEU A 250 25.36 -58.64 16.46
CA LEU A 250 25.97 -59.38 17.57
C LEU A 250 24.87 -59.85 18.53
#